data_AF-A0A183U4D0-F1
#
_entry.id   AF-A0A183U4D0-F1
#
_cell.length_a   1.000
_cell.length_b   1.000
_cell.length_c   1.000
_cell.angle_alpha   90.00
_cell.angle_beta   90.00
_cell.angle_gamma   90.00
#
_symmetry.space_group_name_H-M   'P 1'
#
loop_
_entity.id
_entity.type
_entity.pdbx_description
1 polymer ?
#
loop_
_entity_poly.entity_id
_entity_poly.type
_entity_poly.pdbx_seq_one_letter_code
_entity_poly.pdbx_strand_id
1 'polypeptide(L)'
;LVIVPASGALCSQTVLFGGWPAIFYLSASVGILFVVIYMFLGADKPSKQTCISDAELKFITASNSCEDIGKKRIEREIPWMQILKSAPVWSAVVAVICHEFPLMTMIMFLPSYLHDVHHYTATENGILSALPTACLWISKIFSSYLNTFLQRRTKLHRTTICKLLNTIASCGLAFFLFTSTTLDASHASLAVVFLCASMASAGLHTPGCQTALVSLAPAFSGAITGLAFFFVASAGIVNPVLTKWIVRV
;
A
#
# COMPACT_ATOMS: atom_id res chain seq x y z
N LEU A 1 -4.09 3.50 -10.64
CA LEU A 1 -5.49 3.74 -11.06
C LEU A 1 -5.59 4.39 -12.43
N VAL A 2 -5.05 5.60 -12.64
CA VAL A 2 -5.16 6.28 -13.95
C VAL A 2 -4.05 5.88 -14.92
N ILE A 3 -2.83 5.65 -14.42
CA ILE A 3 -1.67 5.40 -15.27
C ILE A 3 -1.71 4.04 -16.00
N VAL A 4 -2.30 3.01 -15.37
CA VAL A 4 -2.36 1.64 -15.93
C VAL A 4 -3.33 1.56 -17.12
N PRO A 5 -4.58 2.06 -17.03
CA PRO A 5 -5.45 2.17 -18.20
C PRO A 5 -4.91 3.11 -19.27
N ALA A 6 -4.33 4.26 -18.87
CA ALA A 6 -3.69 5.19 -19.80
C ALA A 6 -2.53 4.51 -20.55
N SER A 7 -1.74 3.67 -19.88
CA SER A 7 -0.68 2.90 -20.52
C SER A 7 -1.22 1.89 -21.54
N GLY A 8 -2.29 1.17 -21.22
CA GLY A 8 -2.93 0.23 -22.16
C GLY A 8 -3.49 0.93 -23.40
N ALA A 9 -4.09 2.12 -23.24
CA ALA A 9 -4.62 2.91 -24.35
C ALA A 9 -3.53 3.57 -25.20
N LEU A 10 -2.45 4.07 -24.58
CA LEU A 10 -1.33 4.68 -25.31
C LEU A 10 -0.47 3.62 -26.03
N CYS A 11 -0.38 2.40 -25.51
CA CYS A 11 0.31 1.30 -26.19
C CYS A 11 -0.42 0.83 -27.45
N SER A 12 -1.75 0.98 -27.54
CA SER A 12 -2.52 0.61 -28.75
C SER A 12 -2.56 1.70 -29.81
N GLN A 13 -2.31 2.97 -29.44
CA GLN A 13 -2.26 4.09 -30.37
C GLN A 13 -0.82 4.49 -30.68
N THR A 14 -0.27 3.96 -31.78
CA THR A 14 1.08 4.31 -32.27
C THR A 14 1.16 5.73 -32.89
N VAL A 15 0.02 6.36 -33.16
CA VAL A 15 -0.07 7.65 -33.89
C VAL A 15 0.11 8.86 -32.98
N LEU A 16 -0.31 8.79 -31.71
CA LEU A 16 -0.18 9.87 -30.73
C LEU A 16 1.09 9.65 -29.88
N PHE A 17 2.02 10.61 -29.89
CA PHE A 17 3.22 10.66 -29.04
C PHE A 17 4.21 9.48 -29.16
N GLY A 18 4.18 8.72 -30.27
CA GLY A 18 5.19 7.69 -30.55
C GLY A 18 5.00 6.37 -29.80
N GLY A 19 3.79 6.09 -29.31
CA GLY A 19 3.43 4.82 -28.66
C GLY A 19 3.84 4.74 -27.18
N TRP A 20 4.47 3.65 -26.76
CA TRP A 20 4.83 3.38 -25.35
C TRP A 20 5.71 4.46 -24.65
N PRO A 21 6.61 5.22 -25.33
CA PRO A 21 7.40 6.25 -24.67
C PRO A 21 6.55 7.41 -24.12
N ALA A 22 5.36 7.65 -24.68
CA ALA A 22 4.43 8.71 -24.27
C ALA A 22 4.09 8.64 -22.77
N ILE A 23 4.04 7.42 -22.20
CA ILE A 23 3.71 7.17 -20.79
C ILE A 23 4.75 7.80 -19.86
N PHE A 24 6.02 7.79 -20.25
CA PHE A 24 7.11 8.40 -19.46
C PHE A 24 7.01 9.92 -19.47
N TYR A 25 6.72 10.52 -20.62
CA TYR A 25 6.55 11.97 -20.73
C TYR A 25 5.33 12.46 -19.94
N LEU A 26 4.19 11.76 -20.05
CA LEU A 26 2.98 12.09 -19.31
C LEU A 26 3.20 11.98 -17.80
N SER A 27 3.77 10.88 -17.33
CA SER A 27 4.05 10.69 -15.90
C SER A 27 5.05 11.70 -15.35
N ALA A 28 6.10 12.03 -16.10
CA ALA A 28 7.06 13.07 -15.74
C ALA A 28 6.39 14.45 -15.65
N SER A 29 5.55 14.82 -16.62
CA SER A 29 4.85 16.12 -16.60
C SER A 29 3.93 16.28 -15.38
N VAL A 30 3.19 15.22 -15.00
CA VAL A 30 2.33 15.23 -13.81
C VAL A 30 3.18 15.33 -12.54
N GLY A 31 4.32 14.63 -12.50
CA GLY A 31 5.27 14.72 -11.38
C GLY A 31 5.85 16.12 -11.21
N ILE A 32 6.30 16.76 -12.30
CA ILE A 32 6.81 18.13 -12.28
C ILE A 32 5.73 19.10 -11.81
N LEU A 33 4.51 18.99 -12.34
CA LEU A 33 3.39 19.83 -11.92
C LEU A 33 3.12 19.69 -10.41
N PHE A 34 3.12 18.46 -9.89
CA PHE A 34 2.95 18.21 -8.46
C PHE A 34 4.07 18.85 -7.63
N VAL A 35 5.33 18.72 -8.05
CA VAL A 35 6.49 19.32 -7.35
C VAL A 35 6.38 20.84 -7.34
N VAL A 36 6.01 21.46 -8.46
CA VAL A 36 5.82 22.92 -8.54
C VAL A 36 4.73 23.36 -7.56
N ILE A 37 3.58 22.69 -7.53
CA ILE A 37 2.49 22.97 -6.58
C ILE A 37 2.97 22.79 -5.13
N TYR A 38 3.69 21.70 -4.85
CA TYR A 38 4.20 21.39 -3.52
C TYR A 38 5.26 22.40 -3.04
N MET A 39 6.08 22.96 -3.93
CA MET A 39 7.05 24.00 -3.55
C MET A 39 6.37 25.28 -3.05
N PHE A 40 5.19 25.62 -3.56
CA PHE A 40 4.44 26.81 -3.13
C PHE A 40 3.56 26.56 -1.90
N LEU A 41 3.02 25.34 -1.74
CA LEU A 41 2.07 25.00 -0.67
C LEU A 41 2.69 24.26 0.53
N GLY A 42 3.84 23.62 0.34
CA GLY A 42 4.48 22.76 1.34
C GLY A 42 5.09 23.56 2.49
N ALA A 43 4.80 23.16 3.73
CA ALA A 43 5.39 23.75 4.93
C ALA A 43 5.88 22.65 5.89
N ASP A 44 7.08 22.82 6.46
CA ASP A 44 7.67 21.85 7.41
C ASP A 44 6.95 21.78 8.75
N LYS A 45 6.23 22.84 9.10
CA LYS A 45 5.52 22.97 10.38
C LYS A 45 4.15 23.59 10.13
N PRO A 46 3.11 23.19 10.88
CA PRO A 46 1.82 23.85 10.83
C PRO A 46 1.93 25.36 11.04
N SER A 47 2.87 25.80 11.89
CA SER A 47 3.13 27.23 12.16
C SER A 47 3.80 28.01 11.01
N LYS A 48 4.35 27.32 10.01
CA LYS A 48 4.92 27.94 8.81
C LYS A 48 3.95 27.92 7.63
N GLN A 49 2.78 27.29 7.79
CA GLN A 49 1.81 27.15 6.70
C GLN A 49 1.02 28.43 6.56
N THR A 50 0.98 29.00 5.35
CA THR A 50 0.32 30.28 5.07
C THR A 50 -1.20 30.17 5.03
N CYS A 51 -1.76 28.99 4.80
CA CYS A 51 -3.20 28.76 4.65
C CYS A 51 -3.92 28.30 5.93
N ILE A 52 -3.23 28.23 7.07
CA ILE A 52 -3.80 27.71 8.33
C ILE A 52 -4.52 28.81 9.12
N SER A 53 -5.66 28.48 9.71
CA SER A 53 -6.37 29.38 10.64
C SER A 53 -5.76 29.33 12.03
N ASP A 54 -5.78 30.44 12.77
CA ASP A 54 -5.31 30.51 14.16
C ASP A 54 -6.03 29.52 15.09
N ALA A 55 -7.31 29.25 14.83
CA ALA A 55 -8.09 28.27 15.59
C ALA A 55 -7.58 26.84 15.35
N GLU A 56 -7.28 26.50 14.10
CA GLU A 56 -6.73 25.20 13.71
C GLU A 56 -5.31 25.02 14.23
N LEU A 57 -4.48 26.06 14.14
CA LEU A 57 -3.11 26.04 14.66
C LEU A 57 -3.10 25.80 16.18
N LYS A 58 -3.99 26.45 16.94
CA LYS A 58 -4.14 26.20 18.38
C LYS A 58 -4.61 24.78 18.67
N PHE A 59 -5.58 24.27 17.91
CA PHE A 59 -6.08 22.90 18.07
C PHE A 59 -4.97 21.85 17.84
N ILE A 60 -4.24 21.95 16.72
CA ILE A 60 -3.15 21.03 16.36
C ILE A 60 -1.99 21.11 17.36
N THR A 61 -1.65 22.32 17.80
CA THR A 61 -0.56 22.49 18.78
C THR A 61 -0.94 21.88 20.13
N ALA A 62 -2.19 22.04 20.56
CA ALA A 62 -2.70 21.45 21.80
C ALA A 62 -2.74 19.91 21.74
N SER A 63 -3.20 19.32 20.63
CA SER A 63 -3.23 17.86 20.46
C SER A 63 -1.82 17.25 20.41
N ASN A 64 -0.90 17.86 19.65
CA ASN A 64 0.49 17.40 19.57
C ASN A 64 1.26 17.53 20.90
N SER A 65 0.85 18.47 21.76
CA SER A 65 1.42 18.65 23.10
C SER A 65 1.01 17.51 24.06
N CYS A 66 -0.21 16.99 23.91
CA CYS A 66 -0.71 15.85 24.68
C CYS A 66 -0.13 14.51 24.22
N GLU A 67 0.19 14.34 22.93
CA GLU A 67 0.71 13.08 22.39
C GLU A 67 2.25 12.96 22.40
N ASP A 68 2.98 13.94 22.96
CA ASP A 68 4.46 13.99 22.94
C ASP A 68 5.07 13.97 21.51
N ILE A 69 4.25 14.20 20.47
CA ILE A 69 4.63 14.19 19.04
C ILE A 69 5.40 15.46 18.62
N GLY A 70 5.41 16.49 19.46
CA GLY A 70 5.94 17.82 19.11
C GLY A 70 6.93 18.46 20.08
N LYS A 71 7.31 17.83 21.20
CA LYS A 71 8.44 18.34 21.98
C LYS A 71 9.69 18.22 21.11
N LYS A 72 10.58 19.23 21.19
CA LYS A 72 11.88 19.27 20.49
C LYS A 72 12.37 17.84 20.26
N ARG A 73 12.84 17.50 19.05
CA ARG A 73 13.78 16.37 18.86
C ARG A 73 14.92 16.58 19.85
N ILE A 74 14.70 16.21 21.11
CA ILE A 74 15.75 15.77 21.99
C ILE A 74 16.29 14.63 21.17
N GLU A 75 17.56 14.71 20.79
CA GLU A 75 18.31 13.61 20.22
C GLU A 75 18.28 12.46 21.23
N ARG A 76 17.15 11.80 21.35
CA ARG A 76 17.02 10.52 22.02
C ARG A 76 17.72 9.59 21.06
N GLU A 77 18.93 9.21 21.42
CA GLU A 77 19.64 8.15 20.73
C GLU A 77 18.68 6.98 20.55
N ILE A 78 18.52 6.56 19.30
CA ILE A 78 17.59 5.49 18.96
C ILE A 78 18.15 4.22 19.61
N PRO A 79 17.40 3.54 20.50
CA PRO A 79 17.90 2.36 21.20
C PRO A 79 17.85 1.14 20.26
N TRP A 80 18.70 1.12 19.23
CA TRP A 80 18.71 0.12 18.15
C TRP A 80 18.73 -1.30 18.68
N MET A 81 19.57 -1.58 19.68
CA MET A 81 19.69 -2.93 20.22
C MET A 81 18.42 -3.39 20.96
N GLN A 82 17.67 -2.47 21.57
CA GLN A 82 16.38 -2.81 22.21
C GLN A 82 15.29 -3.04 21.15
N ILE A 83 15.26 -2.22 20.10
CA ILE A 83 14.34 -2.39 18.97
C ILE A 83 14.58 -3.73 18.27
N LEU A 84 15.85 -4.06 17.98
CA LEU A 84 16.24 -5.30 17.31
C LEU A 84 16.04 -6.55 18.18
N LYS A 85 16.01 -6.42 19.51
CA LYS A 85 15.71 -7.54 20.42
C LYS A 85 14.21 -7.68 20.73
N SER A 86 13.38 -6.75 20.28
CA SER A 86 11.96 -6.71 20.61
C SER A 86 11.16 -7.69 19.76
N ALA A 87 10.57 -8.72 20.39
CA ALA A 87 9.71 -9.69 19.71
C ALA A 87 8.47 -9.06 19.02
N PRO A 88 7.77 -8.08 19.62
CA PRO A 88 6.68 -7.37 18.95
C PRO A 88 7.09 -6.66 17.65
N VAL A 89 8.32 -6.12 17.59
CA VAL A 89 8.85 -5.46 16.38
C VAL A 89 9.02 -6.49 15.27
N TRP A 90 9.68 -7.61 15.53
CA TRP A 90 9.86 -8.67 14.54
C TRP A 90 8.54 -9.30 14.08
N SER A 91 7.58 -9.48 14.98
CA SER A 91 6.24 -9.96 14.61
C SER A 91 5.56 -8.99 13.64
N ALA A 92 5.66 -7.68 13.86
CA ALA A 92 5.11 -6.69 12.95
C ALA A 92 5.87 -6.63 11.62
N VAL A 93 7.21 -6.72 11.63
CA VAL A 93 8.05 -6.78 10.42
C VAL A 93 7.63 -7.97 9.54
N VAL A 94 7.53 -9.17 10.12
CA VAL A 94 7.09 -10.37 9.39
C VAL A 94 5.68 -10.19 8.85
N ALA A 95 4.76 -9.65 9.65
CA ALA A 95 3.39 -9.42 9.20
C ALA A 95 3.31 -8.45 8.00
N VAL A 96 4.12 -7.38 7.99
CA VAL A 96 4.20 -6.45 6.85
C VAL A 96 4.83 -7.11 5.64
N ILE A 97 5.90 -7.91 5.80
CA ILE A 97 6.50 -8.66 4.68
C ILE A 97 5.47 -9.62 4.06
N CYS A 98 4.75 -10.38 4.88
CA CYS A 98 3.72 -11.31 4.41
C CYS A 98 2.57 -10.63 3.65
N HIS A 99 2.31 -9.35 3.93
CA HIS A 99 1.30 -8.56 3.24
C HIS A 99 1.82 -7.88 1.97
N GLU A 100 2.98 -7.23 2.06
CA GLU A 100 3.57 -6.49 0.95
C GLU A 100 4.10 -7.43 -0.13
N PHE A 101 4.58 -8.63 0.22
CA PHE A 101 5.12 -9.58 -0.76
C PHE A 101 4.07 -10.01 -1.82
N PRO A 102 2.89 -10.54 -1.46
CA PRO A 102 1.84 -10.85 -2.44
C PRO A 102 1.33 -9.62 -3.19
N LEU A 103 1.28 -8.46 -2.52
CA LEU A 103 0.85 -7.20 -3.14
C LEU A 103 1.82 -6.79 -4.26
N MET A 104 3.13 -6.89 -4.03
CA MET A 104 4.14 -6.61 -5.04
C MET A 104 4.09 -7.64 -6.18
N THR A 105 3.90 -8.93 -5.87
CA THR A 105 3.72 -9.97 -6.89
C THR A 105 2.52 -9.68 -7.78
N MET A 106 1.38 -9.32 -7.19
CA MET A 106 0.19 -8.89 -7.91
C MET A 106 0.50 -7.70 -8.83
N ILE A 107 1.07 -6.61 -8.31
CA ILE A 107 1.34 -5.42 -9.14
C ILE A 107 2.30 -5.72 -10.29
N MET A 108 3.32 -6.56 -10.06
CA MET A 108 4.37 -6.82 -11.05
C MET A 108 3.92 -7.81 -12.14
N PHE A 109 3.21 -8.87 -11.76
CA PHE A 109 2.91 -9.98 -12.67
C PHE A 109 1.46 -10.03 -13.13
N LEU A 110 0.53 -9.27 -12.52
CA LEU A 110 -0.87 -9.26 -12.94
C LEU A 110 -1.07 -8.96 -14.43
N PRO A 111 -0.40 -7.94 -15.03
CA PRO A 111 -0.58 -7.67 -16.45
C PRO A 111 -0.07 -8.81 -17.32
N SER A 112 1.05 -9.43 -16.96
CA SER A 112 1.59 -10.59 -17.67
C SER A 112 0.69 -11.81 -17.52
N TYR A 113 0.15 -12.07 -16.32
CA TYR A 113 -0.77 -13.17 -16.06
C TYR A 113 -2.04 -13.07 -16.90
N LEU A 114 -2.66 -11.88 -16.96
CA LEU A 114 -3.88 -11.66 -17.77
C LEU A 114 -3.61 -11.79 -19.27
N HIS A 115 -2.41 -11.43 -19.73
CA HIS A 115 -2.01 -11.58 -21.13
C HIS A 115 -1.64 -13.03 -21.48
N ASP A 116 -0.80 -13.68 -20.69
CA ASP A 116 -0.20 -14.97 -21.02
C ASP A 116 -1.15 -16.15 -20.75
N VAL A 117 -1.97 -16.07 -19.69
CA VAL A 117 -2.89 -17.16 -19.29
C VAL A 117 -4.30 -16.96 -19.85
N HIS A 118 -4.79 -15.72 -19.84
CA HIS A 118 -6.17 -15.39 -20.23
C HIS A 118 -6.27 -14.71 -21.61
N HIS A 119 -5.13 -14.50 -22.29
CA HIS A 119 -5.06 -13.98 -23.66
C HIS A 119 -5.76 -12.64 -23.90
N TYR A 120 -5.84 -11.78 -22.88
CA TYR A 120 -6.42 -10.44 -23.01
C TYR A 120 -5.54 -9.50 -23.84
N THR A 121 -6.18 -8.66 -24.66
CA THR A 121 -5.48 -7.63 -25.44
C THR A 121 -4.86 -6.56 -24.54
N ALA A 122 -3.85 -5.83 -25.03
CA ALA A 122 -3.17 -4.78 -24.24
C ALA A 122 -4.12 -3.70 -23.69
N THR A 123 -5.16 -3.34 -24.46
CA THR A 123 -6.20 -2.38 -24.05
C THR A 123 -7.09 -2.92 -22.94
N GLU A 124 -7.56 -4.17 -23.07
CA GLU A 124 -8.40 -4.80 -22.06
C GLU A 124 -7.60 -5.08 -20.79
N ASN A 125 -6.36 -5.54 -20.94
CA ASN A 125 -5.45 -5.80 -19.84
C ASN A 125 -5.15 -4.53 -19.02
N GLY A 126 -5.01 -3.37 -19.68
CA GLY A 126 -4.82 -2.09 -18.98
C GLY A 126 -6.00 -1.72 -18.08
N ILE A 127 -7.23 -2.03 -18.50
CA ILE A 127 -8.44 -1.79 -17.70
C ILE A 127 -8.60 -2.85 -16.61
N LEU A 128 -8.46 -4.13 -16.98
CA LEU A 128 -8.63 -5.27 -16.07
C LEU A 128 -7.57 -5.28 -14.96
N SER A 129 -6.32 -4.95 -15.27
CA SER A 129 -5.26 -4.81 -14.27
C SER A 129 -5.49 -3.65 -13.31
N ALA A 130 -6.24 -2.62 -13.73
CA ALA A 130 -6.57 -1.50 -12.86
C ALA A 130 -7.66 -1.87 -11.83
N LEU A 131 -8.55 -2.82 -12.13
CA LEU A 131 -9.67 -3.18 -11.26
C LEU A 131 -9.22 -3.70 -9.89
N PRO A 132 -8.32 -4.69 -9.75
CA PRO A 132 -7.87 -5.14 -8.43
C PRO A 132 -7.19 -4.02 -7.62
N THR A 133 -6.44 -3.15 -8.29
CA THR A 133 -5.81 -1.99 -7.62
C THR A 133 -6.85 -0.96 -7.16
N ALA A 134 -7.97 -0.82 -7.87
CA ALA A 134 -9.10 0.03 -7.47
C ALA A 134 -9.83 -0.55 -6.27
N CYS A 135 -10.11 -1.86 -6.30
CA CYS A 135 -10.69 -2.57 -5.16
C CYS A 135 -9.82 -2.46 -3.91
N LEU A 136 -8.49 -2.57 -4.04
CA LEU A 136 -7.55 -2.32 -2.95
C LEU A 136 -7.71 -0.90 -2.40
N TRP A 137 -7.70 0.12 -3.26
CA TRP A 137 -7.80 1.52 -2.83
C TRP A 137 -9.11 1.80 -2.08
N ILE A 138 -10.25 1.36 -2.61
CA ILE A 138 -11.57 1.48 -1.97
C ILE A 138 -11.58 0.74 -0.63
N SER A 139 -11.06 -0.49 -0.60
CA SER A 139 -11.01 -1.29 0.62
C SER A 139 -10.11 -0.67 1.69
N LYS A 140 -8.98 -0.04 1.33
CA LYS A 140 -8.14 0.69 2.28
C LYS A 140 -8.91 1.82 2.96
N ILE A 141 -9.64 2.62 2.19
CA ILE A 141 -10.49 3.70 2.74
C ILE A 141 -11.53 3.11 3.68
N PHE A 142 -12.28 2.10 3.21
CA PHE A 142 -13.30 1.43 4.00
C PHE A 142 -12.73 0.83 5.30
N SER A 143 -11.58 0.17 5.24
CA SER A 143 -10.93 -0.44 6.40
C SER A 143 -10.52 0.59 7.45
N SER A 144 -10.15 1.80 7.05
CA SER A 144 -9.80 2.90 7.95
C SER A 144 -11.03 3.40 8.72
N TYR A 145 -12.15 3.60 8.01
CA TYR A 145 -13.44 3.93 8.64
C TYR A 145 -13.92 2.80 9.54
N LEU A 146 -13.84 1.55 9.08
CA LEU A 146 -14.22 0.36 9.82
C LEU A 146 -13.42 0.26 11.14
N ASN A 147 -12.10 0.42 11.09
CA ASN A 147 -11.25 0.42 12.28
C ASN A 147 -11.66 1.52 13.27
N THR A 148 -11.92 2.73 12.79
CA THR A 148 -12.38 3.84 13.64
C THR A 148 -13.75 3.55 14.25
N PHE A 149 -14.67 2.97 13.47
CA PHE A 149 -15.99 2.56 13.93
C PHE A 149 -15.91 1.47 15.01
N LEU A 150 -15.10 0.42 14.80
CA LEU A 150 -14.89 -0.63 15.79
C LEU A 150 -14.31 -0.04 17.08
N GLN A 151 -13.28 0.82 17.00
CA GLN A 151 -12.69 1.43 18.20
C GLN A 151 -13.68 2.30 18.99
N ARG A 152 -14.64 2.95 18.33
CA ARG A 152 -15.64 3.81 19.01
C ARG A 152 -16.82 3.03 19.57
N ARG A 153 -17.26 1.97 18.87
CA ARG A 153 -18.50 1.24 19.19
C ARG A 153 -18.28 -0.02 20.01
N THR A 154 -17.09 -0.61 19.95
CA THR A 154 -16.76 -1.80 20.74
C THR A 154 -15.80 -1.45 21.86
N LYS A 155 -15.91 -2.13 22.99
CA LYS A 155 -14.95 -2.04 24.11
C LYS A 155 -13.69 -2.88 23.86
N LEU A 156 -13.43 -3.27 22.61
CA LEU A 156 -12.28 -4.10 22.24
C LEU A 156 -10.99 -3.30 22.33
N HIS A 157 -9.92 -3.94 22.81
CA HIS A 157 -8.60 -3.34 22.80
C HIS A 157 -8.10 -3.14 21.37
N ARG A 158 -7.34 -2.06 21.12
CA ARG A 158 -6.84 -1.69 19.79
C ARG A 158 -6.04 -2.83 19.14
N THR A 159 -5.22 -3.52 19.91
CA THR A 159 -4.43 -4.66 19.41
C THR A 159 -5.30 -5.85 18.99
N THR A 160 -6.43 -6.08 19.67
CA THR A 160 -7.37 -7.15 19.31
C THR A 160 -8.04 -6.85 17.98
N ILE A 161 -8.45 -5.60 17.76
CA ILE A 161 -9.02 -5.13 16.48
C ILE A 161 -7.98 -5.28 15.36
N CYS A 162 -6.73 -4.87 15.59
CA CYS A 162 -5.65 -5.01 14.61
C CYS A 162 -5.42 -6.48 14.23
N LYS A 163 -5.32 -7.37 15.23
CA LYS A 163 -5.15 -8.81 14.99
C LYS A 163 -6.32 -9.41 14.21
N LEU A 164 -7.55 -9.06 14.58
CA LEU A 164 -8.75 -9.54 13.89
C LEU A 164 -8.76 -9.12 12.42
N LEU A 165 -8.56 -7.83 12.14
CA LEU A 165 -8.53 -7.31 10.77
C LEU A 165 -7.38 -7.92 9.96
N ASN A 166 -6.20 -8.10 10.57
CA ASN A 166 -5.05 -8.73 9.93
C ASN A 166 -5.33 -10.22 9.60
N THR A 167 -5.98 -10.97 10.49
CA THR A 167 -6.33 -12.38 10.24
C THR A 167 -7.36 -12.50 9.13
N ILE A 168 -8.43 -11.69 9.15
CA ILE A 168 -9.45 -11.68 8.09
C ILE A 168 -8.81 -11.34 6.74
N ALA A 169 -7.94 -10.32 6.72
CA ALA A 169 -7.24 -9.91 5.51
C ALA A 169 -6.33 -11.02 4.97
N SER A 170 -5.55 -11.67 5.83
CA SER A 170 -4.62 -12.75 5.43
C SER A 170 -5.36 -13.98 4.91
N CYS A 171 -6.41 -14.41 5.62
CA CYS A 171 -7.22 -15.56 5.21
C CYS A 171 -7.95 -15.28 3.89
N GLY A 172 -8.55 -14.09 3.74
CA GLY A 172 -9.22 -13.69 2.50
C GLY A 172 -8.25 -13.60 1.33
N LEU A 173 -7.09 -12.97 1.54
CA LEU A 173 -6.04 -12.87 0.53
C LEU A 173 -5.57 -14.25 0.06
N ALA A 174 -5.25 -15.15 0.99
CA ALA A 174 -4.79 -16.51 0.68
C ALA A 174 -5.84 -17.32 -0.08
N PHE A 175 -7.09 -17.32 0.42
CA PHE A 175 -8.18 -18.09 -0.19
C PHE A 175 -8.49 -17.62 -1.61
N PHE A 176 -8.65 -16.32 -1.81
CA PHE A 176 -9.02 -15.77 -3.12
C PHE A 176 -7.87 -15.82 -4.13
N LEU A 177 -6.62 -15.59 -3.71
CA LEU A 177 -5.48 -15.77 -4.61
C LEU A 177 -5.31 -17.22 -5.03
N PHE A 178 -5.41 -18.17 -4.11
CA PHE A 178 -5.29 -19.59 -4.42
C PHE A 178 -6.38 -20.03 -5.41
N THR A 179 -7.63 -19.64 -5.15
CA THR A 179 -8.77 -19.94 -6.03
C THR A 179 -8.59 -19.33 -7.43
N SER A 180 -7.98 -18.15 -7.53
CA SER A 180 -7.68 -17.55 -8.84
C SER A 180 -6.70 -18.38 -9.68
N THR A 181 -5.79 -19.13 -9.05
CA THR A 181 -4.80 -19.94 -9.79
C THR A 181 -5.35 -21.25 -10.33
N THR A 182 -6.49 -21.73 -9.80
CA THR A 182 -7.14 -22.98 -10.24
C THR A 182 -8.13 -22.77 -11.40
N LEU A 183 -8.29 -21.54 -11.88
CA LEU A 183 -9.26 -21.19 -12.92
C LEU A 183 -8.61 -21.17 -14.29
N ASP A 184 -9.17 -21.98 -15.20
CA ASP A 184 -8.76 -22.04 -16.60
C ASP A 184 -9.20 -20.79 -17.40
N ALA A 185 -8.64 -20.62 -18.60
CA ALA A 185 -8.95 -19.53 -19.52
C ALA A 185 -10.45 -19.43 -19.90
N SER A 186 -11.21 -20.52 -19.76
CA SER A 186 -12.66 -20.54 -19.97
C SER A 186 -13.44 -19.68 -18.96
N HIS A 187 -12.85 -19.42 -17.78
CA HIS A 187 -13.45 -18.64 -16.68
C HIS A 187 -12.63 -17.39 -16.33
N ALA A 188 -12.02 -16.75 -17.33
CA ALA A 188 -11.16 -15.59 -17.16
C ALA A 188 -11.80 -14.42 -16.38
N SER A 189 -13.08 -14.15 -16.61
CA SER A 189 -13.84 -13.12 -15.88
C SER A 189 -13.96 -13.43 -14.38
N LEU A 190 -14.18 -14.70 -14.04
CA LEU A 190 -14.25 -15.17 -12.66
C LEU A 190 -12.89 -15.06 -11.96
N ALA A 191 -11.80 -15.37 -12.67
CA ALA A 191 -10.44 -15.19 -12.15
C ALA A 191 -10.18 -13.73 -11.78
N VAL A 192 -10.54 -12.78 -12.65
CA VAL A 192 -10.42 -11.34 -12.34
C VAL A 192 -11.25 -10.94 -11.11
N VAL A 193 -12.47 -11.48 -10.95
CA VAL A 193 -13.30 -11.22 -9.76
C VAL A 193 -12.60 -11.72 -8.48
N PHE A 194 -12.00 -12.91 -8.51
CA PHE A 194 -11.24 -13.42 -7.38
C PHE A 194 -9.98 -12.61 -7.09
N LEU A 195 -9.28 -12.11 -8.11
CA LEU A 195 -8.16 -11.18 -7.93
C LEU A 195 -8.60 -9.83 -7.34
N CYS A 196 -9.77 -9.33 -7.74
CA CYS A 196 -10.37 -8.14 -7.12
C CYS A 196 -10.72 -8.41 -5.64
N ALA A 197 -11.32 -9.56 -5.34
CA ALA A 197 -11.69 -9.94 -3.97
C ALA A 197 -10.45 -10.16 -3.07
N SER A 198 -9.37 -10.71 -3.62
CA SER A 198 -8.12 -10.88 -2.90
C SER A 198 -7.49 -9.54 -2.55
N MET A 199 -7.44 -8.61 -3.51
CA MET A 199 -6.92 -7.25 -3.31
C MET A 199 -7.83 -6.39 -2.42
N ALA A 200 -9.15 -6.62 -2.46
CA ALA A 200 -10.08 -6.04 -1.49
C ALA A 200 -9.79 -6.55 -0.07
N SER A 201 -9.55 -7.85 0.10
CA SER A 201 -9.18 -8.43 1.41
C SER A 201 -7.86 -7.85 1.91
N ALA A 202 -6.87 -7.68 1.01
CA ALA A 202 -5.58 -7.07 1.34
C ALA A 202 -5.69 -5.61 1.84
N GLY A 203 -6.78 -4.89 1.51
CA GLY A 203 -7.02 -3.54 2.02
C GLY A 203 -7.17 -3.48 3.55
N LEU A 204 -7.74 -4.52 4.16
CA LEU A 204 -7.97 -4.62 5.61
C LEU A 204 -6.66 -4.75 6.42
N HIS A 205 -5.52 -5.05 5.78
CA HIS A 205 -4.21 -5.06 6.46
C HIS A 205 -3.76 -3.66 6.90
N THR A 206 -4.25 -2.58 6.27
CA THR A 206 -3.82 -1.20 6.59
C THR A 206 -3.98 -0.86 8.09
N PRO A 207 -5.17 -1.02 8.70
CA PRO A 207 -5.33 -0.89 10.15
C PRO A 207 -4.82 -2.10 10.96
N GLY A 208 -4.46 -3.21 10.30
CA GLY A 208 -4.02 -4.45 10.96
C GLY A 208 -2.52 -4.47 11.27
N CYS A 209 -1.67 -4.09 10.32
CA CYS A 209 -0.22 -4.17 10.44
C CYS A 209 0.48 -2.80 10.26
N GLN A 210 0.01 -1.92 9.37
CA GLN A 210 0.70 -0.64 9.12
C GLN A 210 0.51 0.34 10.28
N THR A 211 -0.70 0.46 10.82
CA THR A 211 -0.97 1.23 12.05
C THR A 211 -0.28 0.62 13.28
N ALA A 212 -0.14 -0.71 13.30
CA ALA A 212 0.52 -1.42 14.39
C ALA A 212 2.00 -0.99 14.51
N LEU A 213 2.72 -0.87 13.39
CA LEU A 213 4.11 -0.38 13.37
C LEU A 213 4.26 1.01 14.00
N VAL A 214 3.33 1.93 13.71
CA VAL A 214 3.34 3.28 14.27
C VAL A 214 2.98 3.28 15.76
N SER A 215 2.08 2.39 16.16
CA SER A 215 1.60 2.30 17.55
C SER A 215 2.58 1.61 18.52
N LEU A 216 3.50 0.78 18.03
CA LEU A 216 4.45 0.01 18.86
C LEU A 216 5.40 0.92 19.66
N ALA A 217 5.93 1.95 19.01
CA ALA A 217 6.71 3.00 19.67
C ALA A 217 6.51 4.33 18.93
N PRO A 218 5.50 5.14 19.31
CA PRO A 218 5.17 6.38 18.60
C PRO A 218 6.38 7.32 18.42
N ALA A 219 7.21 7.44 19.46
CA ALA A 219 8.42 8.27 19.45
C ALA A 219 9.53 7.76 18.50
N PHE A 220 9.55 6.46 18.18
CA PHE A 220 10.53 5.84 17.28
C PHE A 220 9.87 5.22 16.03
N SER A 221 8.63 5.62 15.73
CA SER A 221 7.81 5.05 14.66
C SER A 221 8.51 5.13 13.30
N GLY A 222 9.15 6.25 13.00
CA GLY A 222 9.94 6.41 11.77
C GLY A 222 11.08 5.39 11.63
N ALA A 223 11.80 5.09 12.72
CA ALA A 223 12.90 4.11 12.70
C ALA A 223 12.37 2.67 12.55
N ILE A 224 11.30 2.33 13.26
CA ILE A 224 10.66 1.00 13.19
C ILE A 224 10.04 0.75 11.81
N THR A 225 9.29 1.73 11.29
CA THR A 225 8.70 1.64 9.96
C THR A 225 9.79 1.57 8.89
N GLY A 226 10.86 2.38 8.99
CA GLY A 226 12.00 2.30 8.08
C GLY A 226 12.66 0.91 8.09
N LEU A 227 12.88 0.33 9.26
CA LEU A 227 13.42 -1.03 9.40
C LEU A 227 12.48 -2.07 8.76
N ALA A 228 11.17 -1.98 9.00
CA ALA A 228 10.20 -2.90 8.41
C ALA A 228 10.21 -2.82 6.87
N PHE A 229 10.18 -1.60 6.32
CA PHE A 229 10.18 -1.41 4.87
C PHE A 229 11.53 -1.74 4.21
N PHE A 230 12.65 -1.70 4.94
CA PHE A 230 13.92 -2.23 4.47
C PHE A 230 13.84 -3.73 4.16
N PHE A 231 13.23 -4.52 5.05
CA PHE A 231 13.04 -5.95 4.80
C PHE A 231 11.99 -6.22 3.72
N VAL A 232 10.93 -5.40 3.64
CA VAL A 232 9.96 -5.47 2.53
C VAL A 232 10.64 -5.23 1.19
N ALA A 233 11.48 -4.19 1.09
CA ALA A 233 12.23 -3.89 -0.13
C ALA A 233 13.18 -5.04 -0.50
N SER A 234 13.86 -5.62 0.49
CA SER A 234 14.71 -6.80 0.30
C SER A 234 13.91 -7.99 -0.25
N ALA A 235 12.75 -8.28 0.34
CA ALA A 235 11.85 -9.33 -0.15
C ALA A 235 11.30 -9.03 -1.56
N GLY A 236 11.04 -7.75 -1.87
CA GLY A 236 10.62 -7.28 -3.19
C GLY A 236 11.68 -7.47 -4.28
N ILE A 237 12.98 -7.36 -3.94
CA ILE A 237 14.09 -7.67 -4.85
C ILE A 237 14.18 -9.18 -5.11
N VAL A 238 13.99 -10.00 -4.06
CA VAL A 238 14.04 -11.47 -4.16
C VAL A 238 12.86 -12.01 -4.97
N ASN A 239 11.68 -11.39 -4.86
CA ASN A 239 10.44 -11.84 -5.48
C ASN A 239 10.56 -12.15 -6.98
N PRO A 240 10.96 -11.21 -7.87
CA PRO A 240 11.05 -11.49 -9.29
C PRO A 240 12.13 -12.52 -9.66
N VAL A 241 13.20 -12.61 -8.87
CA VAL A 241 14.25 -13.62 -9.08
C VAL A 241 13.67 -15.01 -8.80
N LEU A 242 12.94 -15.15 -7.69
CA LEU A 242 12.28 -16.39 -7.29
C LEU A 242 11.20 -16.80 -8.31
N THR A 243 10.32 -15.88 -8.71
CA THR A 243 9.27 -16.16 -9.70
C THR A 243 9.86 -16.61 -11.04
N LYS A 244 10.91 -15.94 -11.53
CA LYS A 244 11.58 -16.33 -12.78
C LYS A 244 12.23 -17.70 -12.68
N TRP A 245 12.76 -18.07 -11.51
CA TRP A 245 13.34 -19.39 -11.29
C TRP A 245 12.25 -20.47 -11.29
N ILE A 246 11.12 -20.24 -10.60
CA ILE A 246 9.98 -21.17 -10.55
C ILE A 246 9.37 -21.40 -11.93
N VAL A 247 9.17 -20.36 -12.74
CA VAL A 247 8.53 -20.48 -14.07
C VAL A 247 9.44 -21.17 -15.11
N ARG A 248 10.76 -21.21 -14.88
CA ARG A 248 11.72 -21.90 -15.77
C ARG A 248 11.84 -23.41 -15.50
N VAL A 249 11.43 -23.86 -14.32
CA VAL A 249 11.43 -25.27 -13.90
C VAL A 249 10.14 -25.91 -14.37
#